data_AF-A0A8G2CP82-F1
#
_entry.id   AF-A0A8G2CP82-F1
#
_cell.length_a   1.000
_cell.length_b   1.000
_cell.length_c   1.000
_cell.angle_alpha   90.00
_cell.angle_beta   90.00
_cell.angle_gamma   90.00
#
_symmetry.space_group_name_H-M   'P 1'
#
loop_
_entity.id
_entity.type
_entity.pdbx_description
1 polymer ?
#
loop_
_entity_poly.entity_id
_entity_poly.type
_entity_poly.pdbx_seq_one_letter_code
_entity_poly.pdbx_strand_id
1 'polypeptide(L)'
;MTAILRDGARRVLAQAIEAEAVAFLAAMKGERLADGRDRIARHGLGPVREIQSGIGPVAAQRVKLRDRGAEAGSERIRFTSALLPPWARRTRSLDALLPILYLRGISMGDFQDALGALLGKDAPNLSPSVVARLRGEWESDFKRWQRRDLSARRYVYIWADG
;
A
#
# COMPACT_ATOMS: atom_id res chain seq x y z
N MET A 1 -17.15 2.83 20.38
CA MET A 1 -15.67 2.73 20.37
C MET A 1 -15.10 2.78 18.95
N THR A 2 -15.42 1.84 18.05
CA THR A 2 -14.79 1.71 16.72
C THR A 2 -14.94 2.95 15.82
N ALA A 3 -16.07 3.66 15.88
CA ALA A 3 -16.25 4.90 15.13
C ALA A 3 -15.25 6.01 15.55
N ILE A 4 -14.97 6.12 16.84
CA ILE A 4 -13.99 7.08 17.38
C ILE A 4 -12.57 6.69 16.93
N LEU A 5 -12.23 5.40 16.98
CA LEU A 5 -10.94 4.91 16.48
C LEU A 5 -10.76 5.19 14.99
N ARG A 6 -11.80 4.97 14.19
CA ARG A 6 -11.77 5.27 12.75
C ARG A 6 -11.62 6.76 12.46
N ASP A 7 -12.30 7.62 13.21
CA ASP A 7 -12.15 9.07 13.06
C ASP A 7 -10.74 9.54 13.47
N GLY A 8 -10.20 9.01 14.57
CA GLY A 8 -8.82 9.26 14.99
C GLY A 8 -7.81 8.84 13.92
N ALA A 9 -7.93 7.61 13.41
CA ALA A 9 -7.07 7.10 12.34
C ALA A 9 -7.16 7.96 11.07
N ARG A 10 -8.36 8.39 10.69
CA ARG A 10 -8.57 9.31 9.55
C ARG A 10 -7.80 10.62 9.72
N ARG A 11 -7.89 11.24 10.90
CA ARG A 11 -7.20 12.52 11.19
C ARG A 11 -5.68 12.35 11.19
N VAL A 12 -5.18 11.32 11.87
CA VAL A 12 -3.73 11.04 11.94
C VAL A 12 -3.17 10.72 10.55
N LEU A 13 -3.89 9.92 9.76
CA LEU A 13 -3.48 9.59 8.39
C LEU A 13 -3.44 10.84 7.50
N ALA A 14 -4.44 11.72 7.59
CA ALA A 14 -4.45 12.97 6.84
C ALA A 14 -3.26 13.88 7.23
N GLN A 15 -2.97 14.00 8.53
CA GLN A 15 -1.83 14.77 9.03
C GLN A 15 -0.49 14.19 8.53
N ALA A 16 -0.35 12.86 8.54
CA ALA A 16 0.87 12.21 8.11
C ALA A 16 1.13 12.35 6.60
N ILE A 17 0.08 12.21 5.77
CA ILE A 17 0.18 12.44 4.31
C ILE A 17 0.51 13.90 4.01
N GLU A 18 -0.06 14.83 4.77
CA GLU A 18 0.25 16.25 4.64
C GLU A 18 1.71 16.53 5.02
N ALA A 19 2.23 15.88 6.07
CA ALA A 19 3.64 15.98 6.45
C ALA A 19 4.59 15.43 5.37
N GLU A 20 4.25 14.32 4.69
CA GLU A 20 5.03 13.83 3.53
C GLU A 20 5.11 14.88 2.42
N ALA A 21 3.99 15.55 2.11
CA ALA A 21 3.94 16.57 1.09
C ALA A 21 4.73 17.83 1.48
N VAL A 22 4.68 18.24 2.75
CA VAL A 22 5.50 19.36 3.28
C VAL A 22 6.98 19.03 3.18
N ALA A 23 7.39 17.83 3.62
CA ALA A 23 8.77 17.39 3.54
C ALA A 23 9.27 17.36 2.08
N PHE A 24 8.43 16.89 1.15
CA PHE A 24 8.76 16.90 -0.27
C PHE A 24 8.93 18.32 -0.83
N LEU A 25 8.02 19.24 -0.51
CA LEU A 25 8.13 20.65 -0.93
C LEU A 25 9.40 21.30 -0.38
N ALA A 26 9.76 21.03 0.88
CA ALA A 26 10.97 21.54 1.49
C ALA A 26 12.23 21.01 0.77
N ALA A 27 12.25 19.72 0.43
CA ALA A 27 13.36 19.12 -0.33
C ALA A 27 13.49 19.72 -1.74
N MET A 28 12.39 20.14 -2.35
CA MET A 28 12.35 20.72 -3.71
C MET A 28 12.51 22.25 -3.73
N LYS A 29 12.80 22.91 -2.60
CA LYS A 29 12.85 24.38 -2.52
C LYS A 29 13.93 25.03 -3.41
N GLY A 30 14.99 24.30 -3.73
CA GLY A 30 16.04 24.73 -4.66
C GLY A 30 15.63 24.66 -6.14
N GLU A 31 14.60 23.88 -6.47
CA GLU A 31 14.08 23.74 -7.83
C GLU A 31 13.15 24.92 -8.15
N ARG A 32 13.66 25.90 -8.91
CA ARG A 32 12.92 27.10 -9.32
C ARG A 32 12.77 27.19 -10.82
N LEU A 33 11.68 27.82 -11.24
CA LEU A 33 11.48 28.21 -12.63
C LEU A 33 12.38 29.40 -12.99
N ALA A 34 12.53 29.67 -14.28
CA ALA A 34 13.30 30.81 -14.78
C ALA A 34 12.75 32.17 -14.28
N ASP A 35 11.46 32.24 -13.96
CA ASP A 35 10.81 33.42 -13.38
C ASP A 35 10.96 33.55 -11.85
N GLY A 36 11.74 32.66 -11.23
CA GLY A 36 12.04 32.67 -9.80
C GLY A 36 10.97 32.04 -8.90
N ARG A 37 9.83 31.60 -9.45
CA ARG A 37 8.81 30.87 -8.68
C ARG A 37 9.25 29.45 -8.38
N ASP A 38 8.77 28.90 -7.27
CA ASP A 38 8.99 27.49 -6.93
C ASP A 38 8.40 26.59 -8.03
N ARG A 39 9.19 25.60 -8.46
CA ARG A 39 8.84 24.66 -9.52
C ARG A 39 7.71 23.71 -9.09
N ILE A 40 7.76 23.26 -7.84
CA ILE A 40 6.77 22.36 -7.26
C ILE A 40 5.81 23.16 -6.39
N ALA A 41 4.52 23.03 -6.65
CA ALA A 41 3.49 23.73 -5.90
C ALA A 41 2.35 22.81 -5.49
N ARG A 42 1.64 23.18 -4.41
CA ARG A 42 0.41 22.51 -4.01
C ARG A 42 -0.65 22.64 -5.10
N HIS A 43 -1.38 21.55 -5.33
CA HIS A 43 -2.42 21.43 -6.35
C HIS A 43 -3.69 20.77 -5.77
N GLY A 44 -4.00 21.11 -4.52
CA GLY A 44 -5.16 20.62 -3.80
C GLY A 44 -5.07 19.13 -3.45
N LEU A 45 -6.24 18.51 -3.34
CA LEU A 45 -6.39 17.13 -2.90
C LEU A 45 -6.98 16.26 -4.02
N GLY A 46 -6.68 14.96 -4.00
CA GLY A 46 -7.31 13.99 -4.89
C GLY A 46 -8.71 13.59 -4.42
N PRO A 47 -9.41 12.68 -5.11
CA PRO A 47 -10.66 12.13 -4.60
C PRO A 47 -10.42 11.38 -3.28
N VAL A 48 -11.41 11.45 -2.38
CA VAL A 48 -11.44 10.62 -1.17
C VAL A 48 -11.66 9.18 -1.59
N ARG A 49 -10.98 8.25 -0.92
CA ARG A 49 -11.22 6.82 -1.07
C ARG A 49 -11.17 6.12 0.28
N GLU A 50 -11.96 5.07 0.43
CA GLU A 50 -11.89 4.22 1.62
C GLU A 50 -10.75 3.23 1.50
N ILE A 51 -9.95 3.17 2.56
CA ILE A 51 -8.88 2.20 2.76
C ILE A 51 -9.36 1.18 3.77
N GLN A 52 -9.48 -0.07 3.35
CA GLN A 52 -9.80 -1.16 4.26
C GLN A 52 -8.65 -1.37 5.24
N SER A 53 -8.96 -1.34 6.55
CA SER A 53 -8.01 -1.54 7.64
C SER A 53 -8.56 -2.52 8.67
N GLY A 54 -7.74 -2.93 9.65
CA GLY A 54 -8.17 -3.83 10.72
C GLY A 54 -9.26 -3.25 11.65
N ILE A 55 -9.48 -1.93 11.61
CA ILE A 55 -10.56 -1.26 12.35
C ILE A 55 -11.76 -0.90 11.45
N GLY A 56 -11.81 -1.47 10.24
CA GLY A 56 -12.79 -1.17 9.20
C GLY A 56 -12.30 -0.15 8.17
N PRO A 57 -13.20 0.37 7.30
CA PRO A 57 -12.85 1.34 6.27
C PRO A 57 -12.49 2.70 6.88
N VAL A 58 -11.36 3.26 6.45
CA VAL A 58 -10.88 4.59 6.82
C VAL A 58 -10.77 5.45 5.57
N ALA A 59 -11.50 6.57 5.53
CA ALA A 59 -11.43 7.52 4.42
C ALA A 59 -10.05 8.20 4.39
N ALA A 60 -9.43 8.23 3.21
CA ALA A 60 -8.13 8.87 3.00
C ALA A 60 -8.13 9.67 1.70
N GLN A 61 -7.38 10.77 1.69
CA GLN A 61 -7.25 11.66 0.54
C GLN A 61 -5.78 11.93 0.29
N ARG A 62 -5.36 11.84 -0.98
CA ARG A 62 -3.96 12.14 -1.34
C ARG A 62 -3.78 13.64 -1.49
N VAL A 63 -2.63 14.15 -1.07
CA VAL A 63 -2.17 15.50 -1.44
C VAL A 63 -1.65 15.48 -2.86
N LYS A 64 -2.01 16.48 -3.67
CA LYS A 64 -1.52 16.64 -5.03
C LYS A 64 -0.50 17.77 -5.05
N LEU A 65 0.68 17.47 -5.57
CA LEU A 65 1.69 18.47 -5.93
C LEU A 65 1.80 18.51 -7.45
N ARG A 66 1.95 19.71 -8.02
CA ARG A 66 2.13 19.96 -9.45
C ARG A 66 3.56 20.42 -9.68
N ASP A 67 4.23 19.74 -10.62
CA ASP A 67 5.45 20.23 -11.26
C ASP A 67 5.08 21.19 -12.39
N ARG A 68 5.47 22.45 -12.25
CA ARG A 68 5.28 23.51 -13.25
C ARG A 68 6.39 23.52 -14.29
N GLY A 69 7.55 22.94 -14.00
CA GLY A 69 8.71 22.89 -14.91
C GLY A 69 8.53 21.85 -16.02
N ALA A 70 7.68 20.85 -15.81
CA ALA A 70 7.35 19.86 -16.84
C ALA A 70 6.71 20.47 -18.10
N GLU A 71 6.04 21.63 -17.97
CA GLU A 71 5.47 22.38 -19.10
C GLU A 71 6.55 23.07 -19.94
N ALA A 72 7.75 23.28 -19.37
CA ALA A 72 8.89 23.93 -20.01
C ALA A 72 9.94 22.93 -20.55
N GLY A 73 9.58 21.64 -20.72
CA GLY A 73 10.46 20.63 -21.33
C GLY A 73 11.52 20.01 -20.40
N SER A 74 11.51 20.33 -19.10
CA SER A 74 12.40 19.71 -18.11
C SER A 74 11.91 18.34 -17.64
N GLU A 75 12.83 17.49 -17.13
CA GLU A 75 12.49 16.16 -16.61
C GLU A 75 11.46 16.25 -15.48
N ARG A 76 10.34 15.55 -15.60
CA ARG A 76 9.19 15.69 -14.71
C ARG A 76 9.45 15.14 -13.31
N ILE A 77 9.35 16.01 -12.31
CA ILE A 77 9.41 15.63 -10.89
C ILE A 77 8.03 15.15 -10.43
N ARG A 78 7.95 13.97 -9.78
CA ARG A 78 6.69 13.37 -9.32
C ARG A 78 6.70 13.15 -7.82
N PHE A 79 5.72 13.70 -7.13
CA PHE A 79 5.40 13.35 -5.76
C PHE A 79 4.49 12.12 -5.72
N THR A 80 4.89 11.10 -4.96
CA THR A 80 4.05 9.95 -4.63
C THR A 80 4.12 9.71 -3.12
N SER A 81 2.97 9.74 -2.44
CA SER A 81 2.88 9.42 -1.02
C SER A 81 3.27 7.96 -0.77
N ALA A 82 4.15 7.72 0.20
CA ALA A 82 4.53 6.37 0.61
C ALA A 82 3.46 5.75 1.53
N LEU A 83 2.78 6.60 2.32
CA LEU A 83 1.67 6.22 3.20
C LEU A 83 0.38 5.89 2.45
N LEU A 84 0.08 6.65 1.38
CA LEU A 84 -1.11 6.46 0.55
C LEU A 84 -0.73 6.34 -0.94
N PRO A 85 -0.14 5.20 -1.35
CA PRO A 85 0.25 4.95 -2.74
C PRO A 85 -0.94 5.04 -3.72
N PRO A 86 -0.66 5.24 -5.02
CA PRO A 86 -1.68 5.20 -6.06
C PRO A 86 -2.49 3.89 -5.98
N TRP A 87 -3.81 4.03 -6.11
CA TRP A 87 -4.76 2.90 -6.13
C TRP A 87 -4.81 2.03 -4.87
N ALA A 88 -4.10 2.37 -3.79
CA ALA A 88 -4.25 1.68 -2.52
C ALA A 88 -5.73 1.67 -2.09
N ARG A 89 -6.25 0.47 -1.81
CA ARG A 89 -7.62 0.21 -1.29
C ARG A 89 -7.60 -0.48 0.07
N ARG A 90 -6.43 -0.97 0.52
CA ARG A 90 -6.25 -1.81 1.69
C ARG A 90 -4.92 -1.47 2.37
N THR A 91 -4.81 -1.74 3.66
CA THR A 91 -3.54 -1.62 4.39
C THR A 91 -2.62 -2.80 4.06
N ARG A 92 -1.30 -2.56 4.07
CA ARG A 92 -0.29 -3.61 3.83
C ARG A 92 -0.42 -4.79 4.80
N SER A 93 -0.82 -4.54 6.05
CA SER A 93 -1.07 -5.57 7.04
C SER A 93 -2.23 -6.49 6.65
N LEU A 94 -3.29 -5.96 6.03
CA LEU A 94 -4.38 -6.78 5.51
C LEU A 94 -4.03 -7.54 4.24
N ASP A 95 -3.11 -7.03 3.43
CA ASP A 95 -2.61 -7.79 2.27
C ASP A 95 -1.71 -8.94 2.73
N ALA A 96 -0.88 -8.71 3.76
CA ALA A 96 -0.03 -9.73 4.37
C ALA A 96 -0.80 -10.82 5.13
N LEU A 97 -1.98 -10.51 5.67
CA LEU A 97 -2.79 -11.48 6.40
C LEU A 97 -3.32 -12.60 5.49
N LEU A 98 -3.65 -12.28 4.24
CA LEU A 98 -4.36 -13.22 3.36
C LEU A 98 -3.56 -14.49 3.08
N PRO A 99 -2.27 -14.42 2.71
CA PRO A 99 -1.49 -15.63 2.53
C PRO A 99 -1.26 -16.41 3.83
N ILE A 100 -1.18 -15.73 4.98
CA ILE A 100 -1.01 -16.39 6.28
C ILE A 100 -2.23 -17.27 6.56
N LEU A 101 -3.44 -16.76 6.32
CA LEU A 101 -4.67 -17.53 6.50
C LEU A 101 -4.69 -18.75 5.56
N TYR A 102 -4.15 -18.63 4.34
CA TYR A 102 -4.10 -19.72 3.37
C TYR A 102 -3.12 -20.81 3.83
N LEU A 103 -1.94 -20.42 4.31
CA LEU A 103 -0.96 -21.35 4.90
C LEU A 103 -1.49 -22.06 6.14
N ARG A 104 -2.45 -21.45 6.87
CA ARG A 104 -3.11 -22.07 8.02
C ARG A 104 -4.24 -23.03 7.63
N GLY A 105 -4.43 -23.29 6.33
CA GLY A 105 -5.40 -24.26 5.84
C GLY A 105 -6.83 -23.74 5.78
N ILE A 106 -7.05 -22.43 5.88
CA ILE A 106 -8.38 -21.85 5.73
C ILE A 106 -8.80 -21.96 4.26
N SER A 107 -9.98 -22.53 4.00
CA SER A 107 -10.46 -22.69 2.63
C SER A 107 -10.86 -21.34 2.03
N MET A 108 -10.77 -21.19 0.71
CA MET A 108 -11.12 -19.93 0.02
C MET A 108 -12.55 -19.46 0.30
N GLY A 109 -13.47 -20.38 0.62
CA GLY A 109 -14.83 -20.06 1.06
C GLY A 109 -14.84 -19.46 2.47
N ASP A 110 -14.18 -20.12 3.41
CA ASP A 110 -14.10 -19.70 4.82
C ASP A 110 -13.36 -18.35 5.00
N PHE A 111 -12.53 -17.97 4.03
CA PHE A 111 -11.86 -16.67 4.00
C PHE A 111 -12.83 -15.50 4.04
N GLN A 112 -13.93 -15.56 3.28
CA GLN A 112 -14.92 -14.48 3.27
C GLN A 112 -15.61 -14.36 4.62
N ASP A 113 -15.97 -15.50 5.22
CA ASP A 113 -16.66 -15.54 6.51
C ASP A 113 -15.73 -15.06 7.65
N ALA A 114 -14.49 -15.56 7.68
CA ALA A 114 -13.50 -15.17 8.68
C ALA A 114 -13.13 -13.68 8.60
N LEU A 115 -12.97 -13.15 7.38
CA LEU A 115 -12.63 -11.74 7.19
C LEU A 115 -13.85 -10.83 7.32
N GLY A 116 -15.04 -11.28 6.95
CA GLY A 116 -16.30 -10.56 7.17
C GLY A 116 -16.57 -10.34 8.65
N ALA A 117 -16.30 -11.34 9.49
CA ALA A 117 -16.41 -11.23 10.95
C ALA A 117 -15.45 -10.16 11.54
N LEU A 118 -14.26 -10.00 10.97
CA LEU A 118 -13.24 -9.06 11.44
C LEU A 118 -13.37 -7.65 10.84
N LEU A 119 -13.78 -7.56 9.58
CA LEU A 119 -13.70 -6.33 8.78
C LEU A 119 -15.07 -5.68 8.51
N GLY A 120 -16.15 -6.35 8.91
CA GLY A 120 -17.52 -5.95 8.65
C GLY A 120 -18.11 -6.60 7.40
N LYS A 121 -19.44 -6.50 7.26
CA LYS A 121 -20.19 -7.09 6.15
C LYS A 121 -19.57 -6.77 4.78
N ASP A 122 -19.43 -7.82 3.97
CA ASP A 122 -18.89 -7.86 2.60
C ASP A 122 -17.39 -7.64 2.42
N ALA A 123 -16.63 -7.39 3.51
CA ALA A 123 -15.18 -7.15 3.49
C ALA A 123 -14.70 -6.48 2.18
N PRO A 124 -15.30 -5.34 1.79
CA PRO A 124 -15.22 -4.85 0.42
C PRO A 124 -13.75 -4.70 0.04
N ASN A 125 -13.38 -5.20 -1.13
CA ASN A 125 -12.01 -5.37 -1.62
C ASN A 125 -11.29 -6.69 -1.24
N LEU A 126 -12.03 -7.74 -0.86
CA LEU A 126 -11.49 -9.10 -0.63
C LEU A 126 -12.16 -10.18 -1.48
N SER A 127 -12.50 -9.93 -2.73
CA SER A 127 -13.14 -10.96 -3.57
C SER A 127 -12.27 -12.23 -3.71
N PRO A 128 -12.88 -13.39 -4.02
CA PRO A 128 -12.13 -14.62 -4.34
C PRO A 128 -11.05 -14.41 -5.41
N SER A 129 -11.30 -13.53 -6.38
CA SER A 129 -10.32 -13.16 -7.41
C SER A 129 -9.10 -12.41 -6.86
N VAL A 130 -9.27 -11.55 -5.85
CA VAL A 130 -8.15 -10.89 -5.15
C VAL A 130 -7.31 -11.91 -4.41
N VAL A 131 -7.95 -12.86 -3.72
CA VAL A 131 -7.24 -13.94 -3.00
C VAL A 131 -6.48 -14.84 -3.99
N ALA A 132 -7.10 -15.19 -5.13
CA ALA A 132 -6.43 -15.97 -6.18
C ALA A 132 -5.21 -15.24 -6.77
N ARG A 133 -5.29 -13.93 -6.99
CA ARG A 133 -4.14 -13.14 -7.47
C ARG A 133 -2.98 -13.14 -6.48
N LEU A 134 -3.25 -12.95 -5.20
CA LEU A 134 -2.23 -12.97 -4.15
C LEU A 134 -1.57 -14.35 -4.04
N ARG A 135 -2.35 -15.42 -4.17
CA ARG A 135 -1.82 -16.78 -4.28
C ARG A 135 -0.89 -16.93 -5.48
N GLY A 136 -1.21 -16.32 -6.63
CA GLY A 136 -0.36 -16.38 -7.83
C GLY A 136 1.01 -15.70 -7.67
N GLU A 137 1.06 -14.56 -6.97
CA GLU A 137 2.33 -13.91 -6.60
C GLU A 137 3.18 -14.85 -5.74
N TRP A 138 2.57 -15.51 -4.76
CA TRP A 138 3.22 -16.47 -3.88
C TRP A 138 3.69 -17.73 -4.59
N GLU A 139 2.90 -18.25 -5.52
CA GLU A 139 3.30 -19.39 -6.35
C GLU A 139 4.54 -19.04 -7.18
N SER A 140 4.66 -17.78 -7.61
CA SER A 140 5.84 -17.27 -8.32
C SER A 140 7.06 -17.18 -7.39
N ASP A 141 6.87 -16.68 -6.17
CA ASP A 141 7.93 -16.64 -5.15
C ASP A 141 8.38 -18.04 -4.74
N PHE A 142 7.44 -18.97 -4.58
CA PHE A 142 7.73 -20.36 -4.29
C PHE A 142 8.52 -21.02 -5.43
N LYS A 143 8.10 -20.83 -6.69
CA LYS A 143 8.85 -21.31 -7.87
C LYS A 143 10.27 -20.72 -7.92
N ARG A 144 10.44 -19.45 -7.54
CA ARG A 144 11.76 -18.82 -7.43
C ARG A 144 12.58 -19.42 -6.31
N TRP A 145 11.97 -19.63 -5.14
CA TRP A 145 12.61 -20.23 -3.97
C TRP A 145 13.05 -21.67 -4.22
N GLN A 146 12.24 -22.47 -4.92
CA GLN A 146 12.58 -23.84 -5.32
C GLN A 146 13.80 -23.89 -6.25
N ARG A 147 14.08 -22.82 -7.00
CA ARG A 147 15.21 -22.69 -7.93
C ARG A 147 16.37 -21.88 -7.35
N ARG A 148 16.34 -21.56 -6.06
CA ARG A 148 17.37 -20.72 -5.44
C ARG A 148 18.72 -21.41 -5.46
N ASP A 149 19.78 -20.62 -5.62
CA ASP A 149 21.14 -21.12 -5.44
C ASP A 149 21.40 -21.43 -3.96
N LEU A 150 21.94 -22.61 -3.71
CA LEU A 150 22.30 -23.09 -2.38
C LEU A 150 23.83 -23.07 -2.17
N SER A 151 24.63 -22.76 -3.19
CA SER A 151 26.10 -22.85 -3.20
C SER A 151 26.78 -21.96 -2.15
N ALA A 152 26.11 -20.90 -1.70
CA ALA A 152 26.61 -19.96 -0.69
C ALA A 152 26.84 -20.58 0.70
N ARG A 153 26.44 -21.83 0.93
CA ARG A 153 26.59 -22.54 2.22
C ARG A 153 27.08 -23.98 2.02
N ARG A 154 27.88 -24.49 2.96
CA ARG A 154 28.21 -25.92 3.06
C ARG A 154 27.22 -26.62 3.96
N TYR A 155 26.46 -27.56 3.41
CA TYR A 155 25.50 -28.37 4.17
C TYR A 155 26.20 -29.66 4.61
N VAL A 156 26.25 -29.91 5.93
CA VAL A 156 26.85 -31.12 6.50
C VAL A 156 25.85 -32.29 6.49
N TYR A 157 24.55 -31.98 6.59
CA TYR A 157 23.46 -32.95 6.58
C TYR A 157 22.32 -32.48 5.67
N ILE A 158 21.73 -33.43 4.95
CA ILE A 158 20.52 -33.27 4.15
C ILE A 158 19.62 -34.47 4.46
N TRP A 159 18.35 -34.21 4.76
CA TRP A 159 17.34 -35.26 4.92
C TRP A 159 16.21 -35.04 3.91
N ALA A 160 15.63 -36.14 3.44
CA ALA A 160 14.43 -36.15 2.61
C ALA A 160 13.35 -36.92 3.36
N ASP A 161 12.13 -36.37 3.38
CA ASP A 161 10.96 -36.95 4.03
C ASP A 161 9.82 -37.04 2.99
N GLY A 162 8.96 -38.04 3.12
CA GLY A 162 8.00 -38.48 2.09
C GLY A 162 6.54 -38.40 2.50
#